data_AF-A0A6J5FAR9-F1
#
_entry.id   AF-A0A6J5FAR9-F1
#
_cell.length_a   1.000
_cell.length_b   1.000
_cell.length_c   1.000
_cell.angle_alpha   90.00
_cell.angle_beta   90.00
_cell.angle_gamma   90.00
#
_symmetry.space_group_name_H-M   'P 1'
#
loop_
_entity.id
_entity.type
_entity.pdbx_description
1 polymer ?
#
loop_
_entity_poly.entity_id
_entity_poly.type
_entity_poly.pdbx_seq_one_letter_code
_entity_poly.pdbx_strand_id
1 'polypeptide(L)'
;MLMDGYLRLKVAEFNALRFIHCWSAEADEVRADLRAAGLDSRTGGYTEWTCMFEGERISLGWLWYESSTERLEMVPPELGGIGTNLMLISENGKDLGLGVINDFLRTRISVMQWHASVQSSIRADRS
;
A
#
# COMPACT_ATOMS: atom_id res chain seq x y z
N MET A 1 -23.23 -6.44 10.15
CA MET A 1 -21.89 -5.90 9.86
C MET A 1 -21.02 -6.22 11.06
N LEU A 2 -19.94 -6.98 10.89
CA LEU A 2 -18.98 -7.19 11.97
C LEU A 2 -18.32 -5.82 12.28
N MET A 3 -18.27 -5.42 13.55
CA MET A 3 -17.69 -4.14 13.97
C MET A 3 -16.17 -4.25 14.13
N ASP A 4 -15.49 -4.77 13.11
CA ASP A 4 -14.03 -4.96 13.11
C ASP A 4 -13.30 -3.91 12.27
N GLY A 5 -14.03 -2.94 11.71
CA GLY A 5 -13.46 -1.84 10.93
C GLY A 5 -13.12 -2.20 9.48
N TYR A 6 -13.40 -3.44 9.04
CA TYR A 6 -13.17 -3.85 7.65
C TYR A 6 -14.36 -3.57 6.73
N LEU A 7 -14.09 -2.90 5.61
CA LEU A 7 -14.95 -2.86 4.45
C LEU A 7 -14.81 -4.17 3.67
N ARG A 8 -15.93 -4.87 3.47
CA ARG A 8 -15.97 -6.20 2.87
C ARG A 8 -16.39 -6.12 1.42
N LEU A 9 -15.51 -6.54 0.52
CA LEU A 9 -15.73 -6.49 -0.92
C LEU A 9 -15.54 -7.87 -1.55
N LYS A 10 -16.37 -8.17 -2.55
CA LYS A 10 -16.11 -9.26 -3.47
C LYS A 10 -14.90 -8.94 -4.34
N VAL A 11 -14.27 -9.99 -4.89
CA VAL A 11 -13.12 -9.84 -5.79
C VAL A 11 -13.44 -8.97 -7.00
N ALA A 12 -14.64 -9.08 -7.58
CA ALA A 12 -15.05 -8.27 -8.71
C ALA A 12 -15.13 -6.76 -8.37
N GLU A 13 -15.63 -6.44 -7.17
CA GLU A 13 -15.74 -5.06 -6.68
C GLU A 13 -14.35 -4.48 -6.40
N PHE A 14 -13.48 -5.25 -5.74
CA PHE A 14 -12.08 -4.89 -5.55
C PHE A 14 -11.39 -4.60 -6.89
N ASN A 15 -11.67 -5.42 -7.90
CA ASN A 15 -11.07 -5.24 -9.22
C ASN A 15 -11.49 -3.94 -9.92
N ALA A 16 -12.68 -3.43 -9.60
CA ALA A 16 -13.18 -2.17 -10.14
C ALA A 16 -12.63 -0.91 -9.43
N LEU A 17 -12.02 -1.07 -8.25
CA LEU A 17 -11.50 0.07 -7.48
C LEU A 17 -10.42 0.84 -8.25
N ARG A 18 -10.33 2.14 -7.99
CA ARG A 18 -9.28 3.01 -8.53
C ARG A 18 -8.70 3.85 -7.40
N PHE A 19 -7.52 3.47 -6.96
CA PHE A 19 -6.78 4.17 -5.92
C PHE A 19 -6.16 5.44 -6.46
N ILE A 20 -6.29 6.52 -5.69
CA ILE A 20 -5.71 7.83 -5.94
C ILE A 20 -4.68 8.08 -4.84
N HIS A 21 -3.55 8.67 -5.22
CA HIS A 21 -2.50 9.04 -4.29
C HIS A 21 -2.96 10.16 -3.35
N CYS A 22 -2.70 10.01 -2.05
CA CYS A 22 -2.97 11.04 -1.05
C CYS A 22 -1.71 11.83 -0.71
N TRP A 23 -0.69 11.12 -0.24
CA TRP A 23 0.59 11.71 0.17
C TRP A 23 1.67 10.61 0.24
N SER A 24 2.92 11.04 0.16
CA SER A 24 4.10 10.22 0.47
C SER A 24 5.14 11.10 1.13
N ALA A 25 5.84 10.55 2.12
CA ALA A 25 6.91 11.24 2.81
C ALA A 25 8.10 10.29 3.01
N GLU A 26 9.29 10.88 3.06
CA GLU A 26 10.50 10.20 3.53
C GLU A 26 10.47 10.07 5.04
N ALA A 27 11.04 8.97 5.52
CA ALA A 27 11.10 8.64 6.94
C ALA A 27 12.45 7.99 7.23
N ASP A 28 13.25 8.66 8.06
CA ASP A 28 14.58 8.18 8.43
C ASP A 28 14.53 6.87 9.22
N GLU A 29 13.47 6.66 10.00
CA GLU A 29 13.19 5.42 10.71
C GLU A 29 12.99 4.24 9.75
N VAL A 30 12.25 4.42 8.65
CA VAL A 30 12.06 3.38 7.63
C VAL A 30 13.40 3.04 6.98
N ARG A 31 14.20 4.06 6.64
CA ARG A 31 15.54 3.84 6.10
C ARG A 31 16.44 3.08 7.08
N ALA A 32 16.43 3.45 8.35
CA ALA A 32 17.24 2.82 9.39
C ALA A 32 16.85 1.34 9.59
N ASP A 33 15.56 1.04 9.68
CA ASP A 33 15.04 -0.31 9.87
C ASP A 33 15.37 -1.21 8.68
N LEU A 34 15.23 -0.71 7.44
CA LEU A 34 15.57 -1.45 6.24
C LEU A 34 17.07 -1.76 6.16
N ARG A 35 17.93 -0.81 6.53
CA ARG A 35 19.38 -1.04 6.59
C ARG A 35 19.76 -2.04 7.68
N ALA A 36 19.11 -1.97 8.84
CA ALA A 36 19.31 -2.95 9.91
C ALA A 36 18.89 -4.37 9.48
N ALA A 37 17.89 -4.48 8.60
CA ALA A 37 17.46 -5.72 7.97
C ALA A 37 18.35 -6.17 6.79
N GLY A 38 19.40 -5.42 6.45
CA GLY A 38 20.35 -5.76 5.38
C GLY A 38 19.91 -5.33 3.98
N LEU A 39 18.88 -4.51 3.84
CA LEU A 39 18.50 -3.93 2.56
C LEU A 39 19.33 -2.69 2.25
N ASP A 40 19.81 -2.60 1.02
CA ASP A 40 20.54 -1.45 0.52
C ASP A 40 19.58 -0.32 0.11
N SER A 41 19.09 0.42 1.12
CA SER A 41 18.16 1.54 0.96
C SER A 41 18.89 2.89 1.06
N ARG A 42 18.75 3.74 0.02
CA ARG A 42 19.25 5.13 0.04
C ARG A 42 18.34 6.02 0.88
N THR A 43 17.05 5.89 0.65
CA THR A 43 15.95 6.54 1.38
C THR A 43 14.79 5.56 1.48
N GLY A 44 13.84 5.86 2.35
CA GLY A 44 12.63 5.07 2.52
C GLY A 44 11.54 5.90 3.17
N GLY A 45 10.32 5.41 3.12
CA GLY A 45 9.19 6.20 3.57
C GLY A 45 7.85 5.50 3.49
N TYR A 46 6.82 6.30 3.70
CA TYR A 46 5.43 5.88 3.68
C TYR A 46 4.75 6.44 2.43
N THR A 47 3.75 5.72 1.94
CA THR A 47 2.80 6.27 0.98
C THR A 47 1.39 5.86 1.34
N GLU A 48 0.46 6.79 1.18
CA GLU A 48 -0.96 6.58 1.44
C GLU A 48 -1.79 6.87 0.18
N TRP A 49 -2.77 6.01 -0.05
CA TRP A 49 -3.67 6.00 -1.19
C TRP A 49 -5.11 5.78 -0.71
N THR A 50 -6.07 6.26 -1.50
CA THR A 50 -7.48 6.13 -1.15
C THR A 50 -8.36 5.93 -2.36
N CYS A 51 -9.53 5.35 -2.15
CA CYS A 51 -10.65 5.44 -3.07
C CYS A 51 -11.97 5.46 -2.31
N MET A 52 -13.06 5.72 -3.03
CA MET A 52 -14.41 5.64 -2.51
C MET A 52 -15.11 4.40 -3.08
N PHE A 53 -15.85 3.69 -2.24
CA PHE A 53 -16.72 2.59 -2.65
C PHE A 53 -18.03 2.72 -1.88
N GLU A 54 -19.15 2.87 -2.59
CA GLU A 54 -20.50 3.01 -2.00
C GLU A 54 -20.61 4.09 -0.90
N GLY A 55 -19.84 5.17 -1.03
CA GLY A 55 -19.83 6.28 -0.06
C GLY A 55 -18.87 6.08 1.12
N GLU A 56 -18.25 4.91 1.24
CA GLU A 56 -17.23 4.61 2.25
C GLU A 56 -15.82 4.85 1.71
N ARG A 57 -14.93 5.30 2.59
CA ARG A 57 -13.52 5.54 2.25
C ARG A 57 -12.69 4.28 2.47
N ILE A 58 -11.98 3.88 1.43
CA ILE A 58 -10.99 2.81 1.48
C ILE A 58 -9.61 3.45 1.60
N SER A 59 -8.79 2.94 2.53
CA SER A 59 -7.38 3.31 2.68
C SER A 59 -6.46 2.19 2.23
N LEU A 60 -5.31 2.60 1.67
CA LEU A 60 -4.25 1.71 1.24
C LEU A 60 -2.91 2.39 1.45
N GLY A 61 -2.06 1.80 2.29
CA GLY A 61 -0.74 2.32 2.60
C GLY A 61 0.33 1.24 2.59
N TRP A 62 1.56 1.62 2.26
CA TRP A 62 2.71 0.72 2.33
C TRP A 62 4.02 1.48 2.50
N LEU A 63 5.06 0.74 2.87
CA LEU A 63 6.43 1.24 2.93
C LEU A 63 7.10 1.12 1.56
N TRP A 64 7.82 2.15 1.17
CA TRP A 64 8.65 2.16 -0.03
C TRP A 64 10.10 2.48 0.35
N TYR A 65 11.03 2.10 -0.52
CA TYR A 65 12.42 2.50 -0.42
C TYR A 65 13.01 2.78 -1.80
N GLU A 66 14.07 3.58 -1.83
CA GLU A 66 14.89 3.74 -3.03
C GLU A 66 16.12 2.84 -2.91
N SER A 67 16.29 1.90 -3.84
CA SER A 67 17.48 1.05 -3.88
C SER A 67 18.72 1.83 -4.34
N SER A 68 19.90 1.24 -4.20
CA SER A 68 21.14 1.85 -4.72
C SER A 68 21.15 2.09 -6.23
N THR A 69 20.25 1.43 -6.97
CA THR A 69 20.02 1.66 -8.40
C THR A 69 19.08 2.83 -8.72
N GLU A 70 18.73 3.64 -7.72
CA GLU A 70 17.82 4.80 -7.85
C GLU A 70 16.41 4.41 -8.31
N ARG A 71 15.98 3.20 -7.94
CA ARG A 71 14.64 2.70 -8.22
C ARG A 71 13.83 2.71 -6.94
N LEU A 72 12.62 3.28 -7.02
CA LEU A 72 11.63 3.11 -5.97
C LEU A 72 11.11 1.68 -6.02
N GLU A 73 11.07 1.04 -4.85
CA GLU A 73 10.64 -0.32 -4.66
C GLU A 73 9.71 -0.37 -3.43
N MET A 74 8.76 -1.30 -3.46
CA MET A 74 7.94 -1.60 -2.29
C MET A 74 8.76 -2.47 -1.33
N VAL A 75 8.66 -2.20 -0.02
CA VAL A 75 9.34 -3.03 0.98
C VAL A 75 8.83 -4.48 0.90
N PRO A 76 9.73 -5.48 0.98
CA PRO A 76 9.34 -6.88 0.96
C PRO A 76 8.35 -7.26 2.06
N PRO A 77 7.43 -8.21 1.82
CA PRO A 77 6.41 -8.62 2.78
C PRO A 77 6.93 -9.01 4.17
N GLU A 78 8.11 -9.59 4.23
CA GLU A 78 8.77 -10.04 5.45
C GLU A 78 9.29 -8.90 6.33
N LEU A 79 9.43 -7.68 5.77
CA LEU A 79 9.88 -6.47 6.46
C LEU A 79 8.80 -5.38 6.52
N GLY A 80 7.74 -5.50 5.71
CA GLY A 80 6.71 -4.48 5.59
C GLY A 80 5.39 -5.05 5.07
N GLY A 81 4.31 -4.71 5.76
CA GLY A 81 2.95 -5.04 5.35
C GLY A 81 2.32 -3.97 4.47
N ILE A 82 1.21 -4.34 3.84
CA ILE A 82 0.28 -3.37 3.25
C ILE A 82 -0.79 -3.09 4.30
N GLY A 83 -0.95 -1.82 4.66
CA GLY A 83 -2.04 -1.34 5.51
C GLY A 83 -3.28 -1.09 4.67
N THR A 84 -4.43 -1.64 5.08
CA THR A 84 -5.72 -1.35 4.44
C THR A 84 -6.86 -1.59 5.43
N ASN A 85 -8.01 -0.98 5.16
CA ASN A 85 -9.27 -1.30 5.82
C ASN A 85 -10.15 -2.26 5.00
N LEU A 86 -9.58 -3.01 4.03
CA LEU A 86 -10.31 -3.98 3.22
C LEU A 86 -10.21 -5.42 3.72
N MET A 87 -11.31 -6.16 3.60
CA MET A 87 -11.34 -7.63 3.65
C MET A 87 -12.04 -8.16 2.40
N LEU A 88 -11.42 -9.12 1.71
CA LEU A 88 -12.11 -9.78 0.60
C LEU A 88 -13.06 -10.85 1.13
N ILE A 89 -14.22 -10.95 0.50
CA ILE A 89 -15.21 -11.98 0.79
C ILE A 89 -15.46 -12.86 -0.44
N SER A 90 -15.75 -14.13 -0.18
CA SER A 90 -16.29 -15.07 -1.17
C SER A 90 -17.69 -14.65 -1.61
N GLU A 91 -18.20 -15.26 -2.69
CA GLU A 91 -19.58 -15.05 -3.15
C GLU A 91 -20.64 -15.35 -2.06
N ASN A 92 -20.32 -16.22 -1.11
CA ASN A 92 -21.17 -16.57 0.02
C ASN A 92 -20.99 -15.65 1.24
N GLY A 93 -20.26 -14.54 1.10
CA GLY A 93 -20.06 -13.55 2.16
C GLY A 93 -19.03 -13.91 3.23
N LYS A 94 -18.27 -14.99 3.05
CA LYS A 94 -17.21 -15.39 4.00
C LYS A 94 -15.89 -14.69 3.71
N ASP A 95 -15.24 -14.17 4.75
CA ASP A 95 -13.90 -13.59 4.69
C ASP A 95 -12.89 -14.59 4.09
N LEU A 96 -12.08 -14.12 3.14
CA LEU A 96 -11.00 -14.90 2.51
C LEU A 96 -9.70 -14.84 3.33
N GLY A 97 -9.62 -13.94 4.31
CA GLY A 97 -8.50 -13.81 5.24
C GLY A 97 -7.39 -12.88 4.75
N LEU A 98 -6.50 -12.54 5.69
CA LEU A 98 -5.48 -11.49 5.52
C LEU A 98 -4.41 -11.83 4.48
N GLY A 99 -4.06 -13.11 4.31
CA GLY A 99 -3.10 -13.52 3.28
C GLY A 99 -3.62 -13.25 1.87
N VAL A 100 -4.88 -13.63 1.62
CA VAL A 100 -5.50 -13.46 0.29
C VAL A 100 -5.62 -11.99 -0.08
N ILE A 101 -6.13 -11.12 0.81
CA ILE A 101 -6.21 -9.68 0.50
C ILE A 101 -4.81 -9.07 0.26
N ASN A 102 -3.78 -9.48 1.01
CA ASN A 102 -2.42 -8.99 0.78
C ASN A 102 -1.91 -9.34 -0.63
N ASP A 103 -2.13 -10.57 -1.11
CA ASP A 103 -1.71 -10.98 -2.46
C ASP A 103 -2.43 -10.18 -3.55
N PHE A 104 -3.73 -9.95 -3.38
CA PHE A 104 -4.52 -9.12 -4.28
C PHE A 104 -4.05 -7.66 -4.29
N LEU A 105 -3.73 -7.09 -3.12
CA LEU A 105 -3.20 -5.74 -3.00
C LEU A 105 -1.82 -5.61 -3.63
N ARG A 106 -0.92 -6.58 -3.45
CA ARG A 106 0.39 -6.58 -4.10
C ARG A 106 0.26 -6.61 -5.62
N THR A 107 -0.61 -7.47 -6.13
CA THR A 107 -0.91 -7.54 -7.57
C THR A 107 -1.47 -6.21 -8.05
N ARG A 108 -2.41 -5.61 -7.32
CA ARG A 108 -2.96 -4.28 -7.64
C ARG A 108 -1.88 -3.20 -7.66
N ILE A 109 -1.05 -3.12 -6.63
CA ILE A 109 0.03 -2.13 -6.53
C ILE A 109 1.04 -2.30 -7.67
N SER A 110 1.36 -3.54 -8.08
CA SER A 110 2.30 -3.78 -9.19
C SER A 110 1.84 -3.21 -10.54
N VAL A 111 0.53 -3.07 -10.75
CA VAL A 111 -0.04 -2.48 -11.97
C VAL A 111 -0.37 -0.99 -11.79
N MET A 112 -0.29 -0.47 -10.57
CA MET A 112 -0.40 0.96 -10.31
C MET A 112 0.90 1.66 -10.73
N GLN A 113 0.78 2.79 -11.42
CA GLN A 113 1.92 3.67 -11.73
C GLN A 113 2.34 4.51 -10.51
N TRP A 114 2.48 3.88 -9.34
CA TRP A 114 2.61 4.56 -8.06
C TRP A 114 3.93 5.33 -7.89
N HIS A 115 5.00 4.88 -8.55
CA HIS A 115 6.34 5.46 -8.48
C HIS A 115 6.33 6.96 -8.82
N ALA A 116 5.61 7.36 -9.86
CA ALA A 116 5.54 8.76 -10.28
C ALA A 116 4.87 9.65 -9.22
N SER A 117 3.79 9.18 -8.61
CA SER A 117 3.09 9.91 -7.54
C SER A 117 3.96 10.08 -6.29
N VAL A 118 4.67 9.02 -5.89
CA VAL A 118 5.60 9.09 -4.75
C VAL A 118 6.73 10.07 -5.03
N GLN A 119 7.37 9.98 -6.22
CA GLN A 119 8.45 10.90 -6.62
C GLN A 119 7.99 12.36 -6.65
N SER A 120 6.79 12.63 -7.18
CA SER A 120 6.22 13.98 -7.17
C SER A 120 5.97 14.50 -5.77
N SER A 121 5.44 13.66 -4.87
CA SER A 121 5.15 14.03 -3.47
C SER A 121 6.42 14.39 -2.71
N ILE A 122 7.43 13.52 -2.72
CA ILE A 122 8.67 13.75 -1.94
C ILE A 122 9.51 14.91 -2.49
N ARG A 123 9.34 15.29 -3.76
CA ARG A 123 9.97 16.49 -4.32
C ARG A 123 9.30 17.76 -3.82
N ALA A 124 7.97 17.76 -3.71
CA ALA A 124 7.21 18.90 -3.21
C ALA A 124 7.48 19.16 -1.72
N ASP A 125 7.68 18.12 -0.92
CA ASP A 125 8.00 18.27 0.51
C ASP A 125 9.39 18.87 0.78
N ARG A 126 10.29 18.83 -0.22
CA ARG A 126 11.67 19.35 -0.12
C ARG A 126 11.83 20.79 -0.62
N SER A 127 10.82 21.35 -1.29
CA SER A 127 10.83 22.70 -1.87
C SER A 127 10.23 23.73 -0.93
#